data_AF-A0A952IC16-F1
#
_entry.id   AF-A0A952IC16-F1
#
_cell.length_a   1.000
_cell.length_b   1.000
_cell.length_c   1.000
_cell.angle_alpha   90.00
_cell.angle_beta   90.00
_cell.angle_gamma   90.00
#
_symmetry.space_group_name_H-M   'P 1'
#
loop_
_entity.id
_entity.type
_entity.pdbx_description
1 polymer ?
#
loop_
_entity_poly.entity_id
_entity_poly.type
_entity_poly.pdbx_seq_one_letter_code
_entity_poly.pdbx_strand_id
1 'polypeptide(L)'
;MTIVAGLCKDGETWLMADKLVSWGGFVREDLAEHSKILQFPNALIGVAGRHLFINALQYLPASGKKEHKDLINNPFASTTDVMKFFFGFYGFIKANYNL
;
A
#
# COMPACT_ATOMS: atom_id res chain seq x y z
N MET A 1 11.00 2.27 13.35
CA MET A 1 11.44 1.36 12.27
C MET A 1 10.22 0.53 11.87
N THR A 2 10.04 0.25 10.58
CA THR A 2 8.91 -0.56 10.07
C THR A 2 9.47 -1.78 9.34
N ILE A 3 8.90 -2.94 9.62
CA ILE A 3 9.24 -4.23 9.04
C ILE A 3 8.05 -4.68 8.20
N VAL A 4 8.32 -4.93 6.92
CA VAL A 4 7.43 -5.62 5.99
C VAL A 4 8.25 -6.75 5.39
N ALA A 5 7.74 -7.98 5.44
CA ALA A 5 8.40 -9.14 4.84
C ALA A 5 7.40 -9.93 4.00
N GLY A 6 7.83 -10.33 2.81
CA GLY A 6 7.08 -11.19 1.91
C GLY A 6 7.84 -12.49 1.65
N LEU A 7 7.11 -13.59 1.57
CA LEU A 7 7.63 -14.89 1.17
C LEU A 7 6.80 -15.40 0.00
N CYS A 8 7.46 -15.95 -1.01
CA CYS A 8 6.81 -16.66 -2.10
C CYS A 8 7.38 -18.07 -2.16
N LYS A 9 6.52 -19.09 -2.06
CA LYS A 9 6.90 -20.50 -2.02
C LYS A 9 5.74 -21.34 -2.56
N ASP A 10 6.06 -22.26 -3.48
CA ASP A 10 5.10 -23.21 -4.05
C ASP A 10 3.84 -22.55 -4.65
N GLY A 11 3.98 -21.36 -5.23
CA GLY A 11 2.88 -20.59 -5.82
C GLY A 11 2.04 -19.80 -4.80
N GLU A 12 2.32 -19.95 -3.50
CA GLU A 12 1.68 -19.19 -2.44
C GLU A 12 2.53 -17.97 -2.07
N THR A 13 1.85 -16.87 -1.73
CA THR A 13 2.48 -15.63 -1.27
C THR A 13 1.97 -15.29 0.13
N TRP A 14 2.90 -15.13 1.06
CA TRP A 14 2.63 -14.64 2.41
C TRP A 14 3.23 -13.26 2.58
N LEU A 15 2.51 -12.41 3.29
CA LEU A 15 2.96 -11.07 3.63
C LEU A 15 2.75 -10.85 5.12
N MET A 16 3.77 -10.32 5.79
CA MET A 16 3.71 -9.92 7.18
C MET A 16 4.21 -8.48 7.35
N ALA A 17 3.67 -7.80 8.35
CA ALA A 17 4.16 -6.51 8.78
C ALA A 17 4.09 -6.43 10.31
N ASP A 18 5.00 -5.68 10.91
CA ASP A 18 4.91 -5.38 12.35
C ASP A 18 3.64 -4.55 12.65
N LYS A 19 3.22 -4.56 13.92
CA LYS A 19 2.07 -3.75 14.40
C LYS A 19 2.45 -2.42 15.02
N LEU A 20 3.74 -2.12 15.14
CA LEU A 20 4.24 -0.93 15.84
C LEU A 20 3.96 0.34 15.03
N VAL A 21 3.34 1.33 15.65
CA VAL A 21 3.19 2.66 15.07
C VAL A 21 4.11 3.61 15.82
N SER A 22 5.05 4.25 15.11
CA SER A 22 6.01 5.17 15.73
C SER A 22 5.93 6.57 15.14
N TRP A 23 5.94 7.60 15.99
CA TRP A 23 6.07 9.01 15.60
C TRP A 23 7.22 9.66 16.38
N GLY A 24 8.36 9.82 15.73
CA GLY A 24 9.59 10.27 16.41
C GLY A 24 10.02 9.25 17.47
N GLY A 25 10.14 9.69 18.73
CA GLY A 25 10.46 8.84 19.88
C GLY A 25 9.26 8.11 20.50
N PHE A 26 8.03 8.42 20.07
CA PHE A 26 6.83 7.78 20.60
C PHE A 26 6.53 6.49 19.84
N VAL A 27 6.31 5.39 20.56
CA VAL A 27 5.91 4.09 20.03
C VAL A 27 4.56 3.71 20.63
N ARG A 28 3.62 3.31 19.78
CA ARG A 28 2.30 2.80 20.16
C ARG A 28 2.12 1.39 19.64
N GLU A 29 1.67 0.51 20.53
CA GLU A 29 1.36 -0.89 20.24
C GLU A 29 -0.13 -1.18 20.35
N ASP A 30 -0.88 -0.25 20.95
CA ASP A 30 -2.32 -0.35 21.21
C ASP A 30 -3.18 -0.02 19.97
N LEU A 31 -2.56 0.47 18.90
CA LEU A 31 -3.19 0.67 17.60
C LEU A 31 -3.23 -0.63 16.77
N ALA A 32 -3.56 -1.76 17.41
CA ALA A 32 -3.52 -3.09 16.81
C ALA A 32 -4.40 -3.26 15.55
N GLU A 33 -5.35 -2.35 15.37
CA GLU A 33 -6.28 -2.29 14.23
C GLU A 33 -5.65 -1.64 12.97
N HIS A 34 -4.51 -0.94 13.11
CA HIS A 34 -3.81 -0.34 11.99
C HIS A 34 -2.94 -1.38 11.27
N SER A 35 -3.53 -2.03 10.26
CA SER A 35 -2.77 -2.86 9.32
C SER A 35 -1.88 -1.99 8.42
N LYS A 36 -0.63 -2.42 8.25
CA LYS A 36 0.30 -1.90 7.23
C LYS A 36 0.20 -2.66 5.91
N ILE A 37 -0.65 -3.69 5.86
CA ILE A 37 -0.95 -4.49 4.69
C ILE A 37 -2.32 -4.08 4.18
N LEU A 38 -2.36 -3.66 2.92
CA LEU A 38 -3.59 -3.36 2.20
C LEU A 38 -3.89 -4.49 1.23
N GLN A 39 -5.13 -4.96 1.24
CA GLN A 39 -5.63 -5.97 0.33
C GLN A 39 -6.37 -5.30 -0.83
N PHE A 40 -5.93 -5.62 -2.04
CA PHE A 40 -6.61 -5.32 -3.29
C PHE A 40 -7.11 -6.62 -3.94
N PRO A 41 -8.02 -6.57 -4.94
CA PRO A 41 -8.58 -7.78 -5.54
C PRO A 41 -7.54 -8.78 -6.06
N ASN A 42 -6.42 -8.27 -6.61
CA ASN A 42 -5.38 -9.10 -7.22
C ASN A 42 -3.99 -8.91 -6.58
N ALA A 43 -3.90 -8.24 -5.42
CA ALA A 43 -2.60 -7.96 -4.80
C ALA A 43 -2.70 -7.72 -3.29
N LEU A 44 -1.59 -7.98 -2.60
CA LEU A 44 -1.34 -7.50 -1.24
C LEU A 44 -0.21 -6.47 -1.29
N ILE A 45 -0.44 -5.29 -0.74
CA ILE A 45 0.58 -4.22 -0.68
C ILE A 45 0.93 -3.95 0.77
N GLY A 46 2.17 -4.27 1.14
CA GLY A 46 2.76 -3.88 2.42
C GLY A 46 3.40 -2.50 2.31
N VAL A 47 3.12 -1.62 3.26
CA VAL A 47 3.62 -0.25 3.25
C VAL A 47 4.52 0.01 4.45
N ALA A 48 5.73 0.50 4.18
CA ALA A 48 6.64 1.00 5.19
C ALA A 48 6.86 2.51 5.01
N GLY A 49 7.09 3.22 6.11
CA GLY A 49 7.37 4.66 6.09
C GLY A 49 6.18 5.51 6.53
N ARG A 50 5.87 6.57 5.77
CA ARG A 50 4.85 7.56 6.18
C ARG A 50 3.47 6.93 6.14
N HIS A 51 2.76 6.99 7.28
CA HIS A 51 1.37 6.52 7.41
C HIS A 51 0.41 7.13 6.38
N LEU A 52 0.74 8.34 5.89
CA LEU A 52 0.01 9.01 4.82
C LEU A 52 -0.10 8.17 3.53
N PHE A 53 0.91 7.35 3.20
CA PHE A 53 0.86 6.49 2.02
C PHE A 53 -0.16 5.37 2.15
N ILE A 54 -0.34 4.81 3.35
CA ILE A 54 -1.38 3.81 3.62
C ILE A 54 -2.75 4.43 3.37
N ASN A 55 -3.00 5.60 3.96
CA ASN A 55 -4.26 6.31 3.79
C ASN A 55 -4.51 6.67 2.32
N ALA A 56 -3.49 7.18 1.61
CA ALA A 56 -3.63 7.53 0.21
C ALA A 56 -3.94 6.32 -0.68
N LEU A 57 -3.36 5.16 -0.43
CA LEU A 57 -3.70 3.91 -1.14
C LEU A 57 -5.15 3.48 -0.86
N GLN A 58 -5.65 3.68 0.37
CA GLN A 58 -7.05 3.41 0.72
C GLN A 58 -8.03 4.39 0.05
N TYR A 59 -7.63 5.65 -0.16
CA TYR A 59 -8.47 6.67 -0.79
C TYR A 59 -8.37 6.70 -2.33
N LEU A 60 -7.34 6.11 -2.92
CA LEU A 60 -7.18 5.98 -4.36
C LEU A 60 -8.47 5.45 -5.06
N PRO A 61 -9.12 4.34 -4.63
CA PRO A 61 -10.37 3.89 -5.23
C PRO A 61 -11.55 4.82 -4.97
N ALA A 62 -11.56 5.50 -3.82
CA ALA A 62 -12.65 6.36 -3.38
C ALA A 62 -12.73 7.68 -4.16
N SER A 63 -11.66 8.06 -4.85
CA SER A 63 -11.60 9.26 -5.70
C SER A 63 -12.60 9.28 -6.87
N GLY A 64 -13.28 8.15 -7.16
CA GLY A 64 -14.33 8.06 -8.17
C GLY A 64 -13.84 8.03 -9.62
N LYS A 65 -12.55 8.29 -9.86
CA LYS A 65 -11.94 8.32 -11.19
C LYS A 65 -11.75 6.91 -11.74
N LYS A 66 -12.08 6.70 -13.02
CA LYS A 66 -12.00 5.39 -13.67
C LYS A 66 -10.56 4.87 -13.68
N GLU A 67 -9.61 5.73 -14.02
CA GLU A 67 -8.19 5.39 -14.05
C GLU A 67 -7.67 4.85 -12.71
N HIS A 68 -8.14 5.38 -11.58
CA HIS A 68 -7.72 4.90 -10.25
C HIS A 68 -8.35 3.56 -9.89
N LYS A 69 -9.59 3.30 -10.34
CA LYS A 69 -10.22 1.99 -10.21
C LYS A 69 -9.50 0.94 -11.07
N ASP A 70 -9.12 1.31 -12.28
CA ASP A 70 -8.40 0.42 -13.22
C ASP A 70 -7.01 0.04 -12.68
N LEU A 71 -6.33 0.97 -11.98
CA LEU A 71 -5.08 0.68 -11.30
C LEU A 71 -5.23 -0.40 -10.21
N ILE A 72 -6.31 -0.34 -9.42
CA ILE A 72 -6.55 -1.25 -8.29
C ILE A 72 -6.99 -2.63 -8.75
N ASN A 73 -7.75 -2.70 -9.83
CA ASN A 73 -8.19 -3.96 -10.42
C ASN A 73 -7.13 -4.57 -11.35
N ASN A 74 -5.96 -3.95 -11.49
CA ASN A 74 -4.89 -4.49 -12.30
C ASN A 74 -4.47 -5.87 -11.76
N PRO A 75 -4.28 -6.89 -12.62
CA PRO A 75 -3.85 -8.22 -12.20
C PRO A 75 -2.37 -8.31 -11.80
N PHE A 76 -1.57 -7.26 -12.03
CA PHE A 76 -0.13 -7.22 -11.79
C PHE A 76 0.64 -8.36 -12.48
N ALA A 77 0.17 -8.78 -13.66
CA ALA A 77 0.69 -9.94 -14.39
C ALA A 77 2.11 -9.70 -14.97
N SER A 78 2.53 -8.45 -15.10
CA SER A 78 3.83 -8.07 -15.62
C SER A 78 4.50 -6.97 -14.80
N THR A 79 5.83 -6.88 -14.91
CA THR A 79 6.59 -5.76 -14.33
C THR A 79 6.07 -4.41 -14.82
N THR A 80 5.65 -4.31 -16.09
CA THR A 80 5.08 -3.09 -16.64
C THR A 80 3.79 -2.67 -15.93
N ASP A 81 2.94 -3.63 -15.58
CA ASP A 81 1.70 -3.35 -14.86
C ASP A 81 1.96 -2.84 -13.44
N VAL A 82 2.94 -3.45 -12.76
CA VAL A 82 3.44 -2.98 -11.46
C VAL A 82 3.94 -1.54 -11.57
N MET A 83 4.77 -1.23 -12.56
CA MET A 83 5.31 0.12 -12.75
C MET A 83 4.20 1.14 -13.06
N LYS A 84 3.23 0.79 -13.92
CA LYS A 84 2.07 1.66 -14.23
C LYS A 84 1.28 2.00 -12.97
N PHE A 85 1.06 1.02 -12.09
CA PHE A 85 0.42 1.25 -10.80
C PHE A 85 1.17 2.27 -9.96
N PHE A 86 2.48 2.08 -9.74
CA PHE A 86 3.25 2.99 -8.90
C PHE A 86 3.39 4.39 -9.50
N PHE A 87 3.51 4.53 -10.83
CA PHE A 87 3.50 5.83 -11.48
C PHE A 87 2.16 6.54 -11.38
N GLY A 88 1.06 5.83 -11.59
CA GLY A 88 -0.29 6.38 -11.44
C GLY A 88 -0.57 6.80 -10.00
N PHE A 89 -0.18 5.97 -9.03
CA PHE A 89 -0.28 6.30 -7.61
C PHE A 89 0.58 7.50 -7.23
N TYR A 90 1.82 7.58 -7.72
CA TYR A 90 2.67 8.76 -7.51
C TYR A 90 2.03 10.04 -8.09
N GLY A 91 1.44 9.96 -9.29
CA GLY A 91 0.67 11.06 -9.88
C GLY A 91 -0.51 11.50 -9.00
N PHE A 92 -1.26 10.54 -8.45
CA PHE A 92 -2.32 10.81 -7.47
C PHE A 92 -1.79 11.51 -6.23
N ILE A 93 -0.69 11.03 -5.64
CA ILE A 93 -0.06 11.64 -4.48
C ILE A 93 0.32 13.11 -4.75
N LYS A 94 1.02 13.35 -5.86
CA LYS A 94 1.47 14.69 -6.25
C LYS A 94 0.31 15.67 -6.42
N ALA A 95 -0.79 15.21 -7.03
CA ALA A 95 -1.97 16.03 -7.28
C ALA A 95 -2.77 16.39 -6.01
N ASN A 96 -2.74 15.53 -4.98
CA ASN A 96 -3.64 15.68 -3.82
C ASN A 96 -2.93 16.04 -2.51
N TYR A 97 -1.61 15.80 -2.40
CA TYR A 97 -0.89 15.92 -1.13
C TYR A 97 0.35 16.82 -1.19
N ASN A 98 0.65 17.46 -2.33
CA ASN A 98 1.78 18.39 -2.49
C ASN A 98 3.13 17.82 -2.00
N LEU A 99 3.35 16.53 -2.25
CA LEU A 99 4.57 15.78 -1.96
C LEU A 99 5.50 15.71 -3.18
#